data_AF-A0A142ENR9-F1
#
_entry.id   AF-A0A142ENR9-F1
#
_cell.length_a   1.000
_cell.length_b   1.000
_cell.length_c   1.000
_cell.angle_alpha   90.00
_cell.angle_beta   90.00
_cell.angle_gamma   90.00
#
_symmetry.space_group_name_H-M   'P 1'
#
loop_
_entity.id
_entity.type
_entity.pdbx_description
1 polymer ?
#
loop_
_entity_poly.entity_id
_entity_poly.type
_entity_poly.pdbx_seq_one_letter_code
_entity_poly.pdbx_strand_id
1 'polypeptide(L)'
;MKEELRIFLIRLWPLWFLIIGIPVISFLIWMILPYKNLEITLIDKTVPNQDYQEHGSFYWLLDHQKIRKNNGSLYSKDSDYLGFFPSGEADFGIKKDLSKKSKADIESLASKSDLVFFADTYGVYEDDFREDTDYRPSQKIYGGLDLKDIELLTKAKEFKKTVIGEYNVMASPTPTVVRSEFERLMGIKWTGWIARFFDELDSLQNPDIPKWMRDQYTLQHGEYPLKGPGMIFIEESGRIEALLHEEDFGNETPMIRTQLMNKAGFKLPELVPYPDWFDIVLIERDYNVISYFDINPSVSGIQKLRNMGLPRFFPAAIVREIEGAKQYYFSGDFSDFRYQLGSAKFYGLPFFWRGIYLANNYTDRRGFYWNYYYPLMDQIIEQIKKDKP
;
A
#
# COMPACT_ATOMS: atom_id res chain seq x y z
N MET A 1 39.12 -39.54 -17.29
CA MET A 1 38.79 -38.24 -16.65
C MET A 1 37.90 -37.34 -17.53
N LYS A 2 38.24 -37.05 -18.80
CA LYS A 2 37.39 -36.18 -19.67
C LYS A 2 36.02 -36.78 -20.03
N GLU A 3 35.93 -38.07 -20.30
CA GLU A 3 34.65 -38.73 -20.66
C GLU A 3 33.72 -38.88 -19.45
N GLU A 4 34.25 -39.23 -18.29
CA GLU A 4 33.45 -39.33 -17.07
C GLU A 4 32.88 -37.99 -16.62
N LEU A 5 33.66 -36.91 -16.73
CA LEU A 5 33.17 -35.56 -16.47
C LEU A 5 32.04 -35.17 -17.44
N ARG A 6 32.13 -35.55 -18.72
CA ARG A 6 31.08 -35.30 -19.72
C ARG A 6 29.79 -36.07 -19.40
N ILE A 7 29.91 -37.36 -19.07
CA ILE A 7 28.75 -38.19 -18.70
C ILE A 7 28.11 -37.67 -17.40
N PHE A 8 28.93 -37.26 -16.43
CA PHE A 8 28.46 -36.63 -15.19
C PHE A 8 27.68 -35.34 -15.45
N LEU A 9 28.21 -34.42 -16.28
CA LEU A 9 27.53 -33.18 -16.64
C LEU A 9 26.21 -33.42 -17.41
N ILE A 10 26.15 -34.43 -18.27
CA ILE A 10 24.91 -34.81 -18.97
C ILE A 10 23.89 -35.39 -17.99
N ARG A 11 24.31 -36.18 -16.98
CA ARG A 11 23.40 -36.69 -15.94
C ARG A 11 22.84 -35.58 -15.05
N LEU A 12 23.49 -34.42 -14.98
CA LEU A 12 22.97 -33.23 -14.32
C LEU A 12 21.92 -32.47 -15.15
N TRP A 13 21.48 -32.97 -16.31
CA TRP A 13 20.44 -32.31 -17.12
C TRP A 13 19.16 -31.92 -16.35
N PRO A 14 18.67 -32.65 -15.33
CA PRO A 14 17.49 -32.21 -14.57
C PRO A 14 17.78 -30.95 -13.76
N LEU A 15 19.02 -30.82 -13.25
CA LEU A 15 19.47 -29.62 -12.55
C LEU A 15 19.63 -28.44 -13.52
N TRP A 16 20.19 -28.67 -14.71
CA TRP A 16 20.26 -27.65 -15.76
C TRP A 16 18.88 -27.20 -16.23
N PHE A 17 17.94 -28.14 -16.37
CA PHE A 17 16.57 -27.82 -16.71
C PHE A 17 15.89 -27.00 -15.60
N LEU A 18 16.13 -27.32 -14.34
CA LEU A 18 15.58 -26.58 -13.21
C LEU A 18 16.16 -25.16 -13.10
N ILE A 19 17.48 -24.99 -13.25
CA ILE A 19 18.16 -23.70 -13.09
C ILE A 19 18.03 -22.80 -14.33
N ILE A 20 18.02 -23.38 -15.53
CA ILE A 20 18.02 -22.62 -16.80
C ILE A 20 16.73 -22.85 -17.57
N GLY A 21 16.31 -24.10 -17.73
CA GLY A 21 15.11 -24.44 -18.51
C GLY A 21 13.84 -23.77 -17.99
N ILE A 22 13.56 -23.85 -16.68
CA ILE A 22 12.37 -23.25 -16.07
C ILE A 22 12.36 -21.71 -16.21
N PRO A 23 13.43 -20.97 -15.87
CA PRO A 23 13.47 -19.52 -16.13
C PRO A 23 13.32 -19.15 -17.60
N VAL A 24 13.95 -19.88 -18.52
CA VAL A 24 13.83 -19.62 -19.96
C VAL A 24 12.39 -19.84 -20.43
N ILE A 25 11.75 -20.94 -20.04
CA ILE A 25 10.34 -21.20 -20.38
C ILE A 25 9.44 -20.11 -19.79
N SER A 26 9.65 -19.73 -18.53
CA SER A 26 8.90 -18.66 -17.85
C SER A 26 9.02 -17.31 -18.58
N PHE A 27 10.23 -16.98 -19.06
CA PHE A 27 10.48 -15.78 -19.86
C PHE A 27 9.83 -15.86 -21.25
N LEU A 28 9.91 -17.01 -21.92
CA LEU A 28 9.28 -17.22 -23.23
C LEU A 28 7.75 -17.13 -23.14
N ILE A 29 7.15 -17.73 -22.11
CA ILE A 29 5.70 -17.60 -21.87
C ILE A 29 5.33 -16.12 -21.69
N TRP A 30 6.05 -15.40 -20.83
CA TRP A 30 5.82 -13.97 -20.63
C TRP A 30 5.96 -13.19 -21.95
N MET A 31 6.96 -13.51 -22.77
CA MET A 31 7.18 -12.85 -24.06
C MET A 31 6.00 -13.04 -25.02
N ILE A 32 5.46 -14.27 -25.10
CA ILE A 32 4.38 -14.64 -26.04
C ILE A 32 3.01 -14.11 -25.60
N LEU A 33 2.76 -13.96 -24.29
CA LEU A 33 1.49 -13.45 -23.80
C LEU A 33 1.19 -12.04 -24.33
N PRO A 34 -0.06 -11.73 -24.73
CA PRO A 34 -0.39 -10.44 -25.31
C PRO A 34 -0.38 -9.33 -24.24
N TYR A 35 -0.04 -8.11 -24.68
CA TYR A 35 -0.25 -6.91 -23.86
C TYR A 35 -1.75 -6.60 -23.74
N LYS A 36 -2.14 -6.07 -22.59
CA LYS A 36 -3.51 -5.68 -22.25
C LYS A 36 -3.57 -4.15 -22.12
N ASN A 37 -4.57 -3.53 -22.74
CA ASN A 37 -4.73 -2.08 -22.68
C ASN A 37 -5.60 -1.68 -21.48
N LEU A 38 -5.04 -0.90 -20.57
CA LEU A 38 -5.73 -0.35 -19.41
C LEU A 38 -5.22 1.05 -19.14
N GLU A 39 -6.10 2.04 -19.10
CA GLU A 39 -5.73 3.42 -18.76
C GLU A 39 -5.80 3.63 -17.25
N ILE A 40 -4.65 3.87 -16.65
CA ILE A 40 -4.48 4.08 -15.22
C ILE A 40 -4.04 5.52 -14.99
N THR A 41 -4.70 6.18 -14.04
CA THR A 41 -4.27 7.46 -13.47
C THR A 41 -3.85 7.22 -12.04
N LEU A 42 -2.54 7.31 -11.78
CA LEU A 42 -1.97 7.20 -10.45
C LEU A 42 -1.73 8.60 -9.88
N ILE A 43 -2.17 8.83 -8.64
CA ILE A 43 -1.90 10.03 -7.86
C ILE A 43 -1.02 9.60 -6.69
N ASP A 44 0.19 10.14 -6.67
CA ASP A 44 1.14 9.94 -5.58
C ASP A 44 1.91 11.24 -5.33
N LYS A 45 1.70 11.82 -4.16
CA LYS A 45 2.31 13.08 -3.74
C LYS A 45 3.53 12.86 -2.84
N THR A 46 3.80 11.63 -2.39
CA THR A 46 4.87 11.28 -1.44
C THR A 46 6.01 10.57 -2.17
N VAL A 47 6.79 11.33 -2.96
CA VAL A 47 7.93 10.76 -3.71
C VAL A 47 9.21 11.54 -3.40
N PRO A 48 9.78 11.38 -2.19
CA PRO A 48 10.92 12.19 -1.76
C PRO A 48 12.20 11.91 -2.57
N ASN A 49 12.33 10.71 -3.15
CA ASN A 49 13.55 10.27 -3.82
C ASN A 49 13.25 9.36 -5.03
N GLN A 50 14.31 9.01 -5.77
CA GLN A 50 14.23 8.23 -7.01
C GLN A 50 14.12 6.71 -6.79
N ASP A 51 13.90 6.25 -5.56
CA ASP A 51 13.61 4.83 -5.32
C ASP A 51 12.16 4.49 -5.68
N TYR A 52 11.27 5.49 -5.62
CA TYR A 52 9.84 5.38 -5.92
C TYR A 52 9.17 4.31 -5.06
N GLN A 53 9.49 4.32 -3.77
CA GLN A 53 9.08 3.30 -2.79
C GLN A 53 7.55 3.11 -2.73
N GLU A 54 6.80 4.21 -2.72
CA GLU A 54 5.35 4.20 -2.50
C GLU A 54 4.55 3.57 -3.64
N HIS A 55 5.06 3.58 -4.87
CA HIS A 55 4.33 3.03 -6.03
C HIS A 55 5.14 2.07 -6.90
N GLY A 56 6.42 1.86 -6.63
CA GLY A 56 7.30 1.03 -7.46
C GLY A 56 6.80 -0.41 -7.61
N SER A 57 6.20 -0.95 -6.54
CA SER A 57 5.57 -2.27 -6.51
C SER A 57 4.39 -2.38 -7.48
N PHE A 58 3.58 -1.32 -7.59
CA PHE A 58 2.45 -1.26 -8.50
C PHE A 58 2.91 -1.27 -9.96
N TYR A 59 3.91 -0.47 -10.32
CA TYR A 59 4.46 -0.47 -11.69
C TYR A 59 5.12 -1.79 -12.07
N TRP A 60 5.80 -2.46 -11.12
CA TRP A 60 6.32 -3.80 -11.36
C TRP A 60 5.19 -4.77 -11.73
N LEU A 61 4.06 -4.70 -11.02
CA LEU A 61 2.88 -5.52 -11.29
C LEU A 61 2.31 -5.22 -12.68
N LEU A 62 2.23 -3.95 -13.08
CA LEU A 62 1.77 -3.55 -14.42
C LEU A 62 2.65 -4.13 -15.53
N ASP A 63 3.98 -4.05 -15.40
CA ASP A 63 4.91 -4.64 -16.38
C ASP A 63 4.76 -6.17 -16.43
N HIS A 64 4.67 -6.81 -15.25
CA HIS A 64 4.54 -8.26 -15.15
C HIS A 64 3.25 -8.76 -15.81
N GLN A 65 2.13 -8.08 -15.58
CA GLN A 65 0.84 -8.38 -16.21
C GLN A 65 0.71 -7.91 -17.66
N LYS A 66 1.76 -7.26 -18.20
CA LYS A 66 1.81 -6.69 -19.55
C LYS A 66 0.70 -5.66 -19.80
N ILE A 67 0.45 -4.81 -18.80
CA ILE A 67 -0.46 -3.68 -18.91
C ILE A 67 0.23 -2.53 -19.64
N ARG A 68 -0.47 -1.91 -20.59
CA ARG A 68 -0.01 -0.74 -21.33
C ARG A 68 -1.14 0.26 -21.56
N LYS A 69 -0.76 1.49 -21.90
CA LYS A 69 -1.68 2.55 -22.31
C LYS A 69 -2.32 2.23 -23.66
N ASN A 70 -3.44 2.86 -23.98
CA ASN A 70 -4.15 2.70 -25.25
C ASN A 70 -3.30 3.15 -26.46
N ASN A 71 -2.37 4.07 -26.27
CA ASN A 71 -1.41 4.51 -27.30
C ASN A 71 -0.29 3.47 -27.58
N GLY A 72 -0.25 2.36 -26.82
CA GLY A 72 0.71 1.28 -26.97
C GLY A 72 1.97 1.41 -26.11
N SER A 73 2.22 2.54 -25.43
CA SER A 73 3.38 2.70 -24.55
C SER A 73 3.19 2.01 -23.20
N LEU A 74 4.29 1.52 -22.61
CA LEU A 74 4.30 0.98 -21.26
C LEU A 74 4.20 2.08 -20.20
N TYR A 75 3.84 1.69 -18.99
CA TYR A 75 3.86 2.54 -17.81
C TYR A 75 5.27 2.62 -17.22
N SER A 76 5.70 3.82 -16.84
CA SER A 76 6.99 4.06 -16.21
C SER A 76 6.84 4.78 -14.87
N LYS A 77 7.46 4.21 -13.82
CA LYS A 77 7.35 4.71 -12.44
C LYS A 77 7.87 6.13 -12.24
N ASP A 78 8.80 6.57 -13.07
CA ASP A 78 9.43 7.89 -12.99
C ASP A 78 8.66 9.02 -13.70
N SER A 79 7.61 8.69 -14.46
CA SER A 79 6.95 9.65 -15.36
C SER A 79 5.42 9.57 -15.39
N ASP A 80 4.83 8.42 -15.08
CA ASP A 80 3.40 8.15 -15.32
C ASP A 80 2.49 8.27 -14.10
N TYR A 81 2.75 9.24 -13.23
CA TYR A 81 1.92 9.56 -12.08
C TYR A 81 1.70 11.07 -11.95
N LEU A 82 0.77 11.47 -11.08
CA LEU A 82 0.51 12.85 -10.74
C LEU A 82 0.89 13.13 -9.30
N GLY A 83 1.76 14.11 -9.10
CA GLY A 83 2.20 14.56 -7.79
C GLY A 83 3.60 15.14 -7.81
N PHE A 84 4.50 14.62 -6.99
CA PHE A 84 5.84 15.20 -6.80
C PHE A 84 6.91 14.41 -7.53
N PHE A 85 7.77 15.08 -8.29
CA PHE A 85 8.84 14.46 -9.07
C PHE A 85 10.20 14.89 -8.50
N PRO A 86 10.95 13.99 -7.83
CA PRO A 86 12.26 14.31 -7.29
C PRO A 86 13.27 14.48 -8.43
N SER A 87 14.11 15.51 -8.35
CA SER A 87 15.20 15.76 -9.31
C SER A 87 16.42 14.88 -9.07
N GLY A 88 16.63 14.44 -7.82
CA GLY A 88 17.88 13.81 -7.37
C GLY A 88 19.00 14.81 -7.09
N GLU A 89 18.73 16.11 -7.15
CA GLU A 89 19.67 17.19 -6.81
C GLU A 89 19.23 17.91 -5.52
N ALA A 90 20.05 18.85 -5.03
CA ALA A 90 19.71 19.71 -3.89
C ALA A 90 18.68 20.80 -4.27
N ASP A 91 17.64 20.40 -5.02
CA ASP A 91 16.45 21.20 -5.27
C ASP A 91 15.21 20.42 -4.80
N PHE A 92 14.08 21.10 -4.70
CA PHE A 92 12.83 20.48 -4.26
C PHE A 92 12.06 19.81 -5.38
N GLY A 93 12.68 19.43 -6.51
CA GLY A 93 11.99 18.76 -7.61
C GLY A 93 10.84 19.56 -8.25
N ILE A 94 9.94 18.84 -8.93
CA ILE A 94 8.86 19.42 -9.75
C ILE A 94 7.50 18.85 -9.34
N LYS A 95 6.51 19.74 -9.21
CA LYS A 95 5.11 19.35 -8.97
C LYS A 95 4.38 19.20 -10.31
N LYS A 96 3.86 18.01 -10.60
CA LYS A 96 3.00 17.73 -11.75
C LYS A 96 1.68 17.14 -11.25
N ASP A 97 0.80 18.01 -10.79
CA ASP A 97 -0.49 17.66 -10.21
C ASP A 97 -1.66 18.20 -11.05
N LEU A 98 -2.87 18.14 -10.48
CA LEU A 98 -4.09 18.63 -11.12
C LEU A 98 -4.32 20.14 -10.92
N SER A 99 -3.48 20.85 -10.15
CA SER A 99 -3.72 22.25 -9.75
C SER A 99 -3.87 23.20 -10.95
N LYS A 100 -3.11 22.94 -12.03
CA LYS A 100 -3.12 23.73 -13.26
C LYS A 100 -4.11 23.22 -14.33
N LYS A 101 -4.88 22.17 -14.04
CA LYS A 101 -5.80 21.53 -14.99
C LYS A 101 -7.18 22.23 -14.97
N SER A 102 -7.72 22.48 -16.16
CA SER A 102 -9.09 22.97 -16.29
C SER A 102 -10.10 21.86 -15.92
N LYS A 103 -11.37 22.23 -15.72
CA LYS A 103 -12.42 21.23 -15.45
C LYS A 103 -12.56 20.22 -16.60
N ALA A 104 -12.47 20.71 -17.84
CA ALA A 104 -12.52 19.87 -19.03
C ALA A 104 -11.33 18.90 -19.13
N ASP A 105 -10.14 19.31 -18.68
CA ASP A 105 -8.98 18.42 -18.62
C ASP A 105 -9.19 17.28 -17.63
N ILE A 106 -9.75 17.58 -16.44
CA ILE A 106 -10.03 16.58 -15.40
C ILE A 106 -11.14 15.63 -15.84
N GLU A 107 -12.19 16.15 -16.48
CA GLU A 107 -13.26 15.33 -17.05
C GLU A 107 -12.73 14.39 -18.15
N SER A 108 -11.91 14.92 -19.06
CA SER A 108 -11.23 14.15 -20.11
C SER A 108 -10.33 13.07 -19.51
N LEU A 109 -9.57 13.39 -18.45
CA LEU A 109 -8.74 12.43 -17.73
C LEU A 109 -9.61 11.31 -17.14
N ALA A 110 -10.59 11.66 -16.31
CA ALA A 110 -11.50 10.72 -15.66
C ALA A 110 -12.25 9.80 -16.65
N SER A 111 -12.73 10.35 -17.76
CA SER A 111 -13.47 9.59 -18.77
C SER A 111 -12.62 8.53 -19.47
N LYS A 112 -11.32 8.81 -19.65
CA LYS A 112 -10.36 7.92 -20.31
C LYS A 112 -9.80 6.86 -19.38
N SER A 113 -9.65 7.17 -18.10
CA SER A 113 -9.14 6.22 -17.11
C SER A 113 -10.10 5.04 -16.97
N ASP A 114 -9.55 3.84 -16.89
CA ASP A 114 -10.23 2.63 -16.43
C ASP A 114 -10.05 2.48 -14.89
N LEU A 115 -8.90 2.94 -14.38
CA LEU A 115 -8.54 2.96 -12.97
C LEU A 115 -8.01 4.34 -12.55
N VAL A 116 -8.50 4.87 -11.44
CA VAL A 116 -7.91 6.01 -10.72
C VAL A 116 -7.41 5.52 -9.37
N PHE A 117 -6.11 5.63 -9.12
CA PHE A 117 -5.49 5.13 -7.90
C PHE A 117 -4.82 6.28 -7.14
N PHE A 118 -5.28 6.56 -5.93
CA PHE A 118 -4.65 7.45 -4.98
C PHE A 118 -3.80 6.60 -4.01
N ALA A 119 -2.49 6.55 -4.24
CA ALA A 119 -1.56 5.73 -3.46
C ALA A 119 -1.21 6.44 -2.13
N ASP A 120 -0.42 7.51 -2.19
CA ASP A 120 -0.12 8.33 -1.01
C ASP A 120 -0.26 9.82 -1.34
N THR A 121 -0.79 10.58 -0.38
CA THR A 121 -0.92 12.03 -0.50
C THR A 121 -0.24 12.81 0.61
N TYR A 122 0.41 12.17 1.58
CA TYR A 122 1.07 12.83 2.71
C TYR A 122 2.00 13.95 2.25
N GLY A 123 2.83 13.66 1.27
CA GLY A 123 3.68 14.63 0.61
C GLY A 123 5.12 14.59 1.07
N VAL A 124 5.84 15.66 0.72
CA VAL A 124 7.27 15.80 0.95
C VAL A 124 7.56 17.04 1.79
N TYR A 125 8.57 16.93 2.63
CA TYR A 125 8.97 17.87 3.66
C TYR A 125 10.45 18.22 3.52
N GLU A 126 10.88 19.37 4.05
CA GLU A 126 12.27 19.82 3.92
C GLU A 126 13.30 18.81 4.46
N ASP A 127 12.92 18.04 5.48
CA ASP A 127 13.83 17.07 6.12
C ASP A 127 14.05 15.83 5.26
N ASP A 128 13.16 15.54 4.29
CA ASP A 128 13.36 14.45 3.33
C ASP A 128 14.58 14.66 2.43
N PHE A 129 15.07 15.91 2.35
CA PHE A 129 16.20 16.33 1.52
C PHE A 129 17.43 16.76 2.34
N ARG A 130 17.39 16.60 3.68
CA ARG A 130 18.49 16.97 4.58
C ARG A 130 19.19 15.71 5.09
N GLU A 131 20.53 15.77 5.14
CA GLU A 131 21.34 14.73 5.78
C GLU A 131 21.47 14.90 7.31
N ASP A 132 20.98 16.03 7.86
CA ASP A 132 21.26 16.44 9.23
C ASP A 132 20.21 15.96 10.26
N THR A 133 20.67 15.66 11.48
CA THR A 133 19.89 14.95 12.53
C THR A 133 19.19 15.87 13.53
N ASP A 134 19.28 17.19 13.35
CA ASP A 134 18.69 18.16 14.25
C ASP A 134 17.16 18.24 14.07
N TYR A 135 16.42 17.70 15.04
CA TYR A 135 14.95 17.73 15.06
C TYR A 135 14.43 19.18 15.07
N ARG A 136 13.96 19.64 13.91
CA ARG A 136 13.15 20.86 13.76
C ARG A 136 11.81 20.46 13.17
N PRO A 137 10.72 21.22 13.43
CA PRO A 137 9.46 20.98 12.74
C PRO A 137 9.67 21.15 11.23
N SER A 138 9.62 20.04 10.48
CA SER A 138 9.85 20.07 9.04
C SER A 138 8.72 20.82 8.33
N GLN A 139 9.08 21.77 7.46
CA GLN A 139 8.09 22.49 6.68
C GLN A 139 7.63 21.65 5.50
N LYS A 140 6.32 21.59 5.29
CA LYS A 140 5.72 20.92 4.14
C LYS A 140 6.09 21.65 2.85
N ILE A 141 6.68 20.93 1.89
CA ILE A 141 6.97 21.43 0.54
C ILE A 141 5.74 21.22 -0.36
N TYR A 142 5.14 20.03 -0.30
CA TYR A 142 4.00 19.60 -1.11
C TYR A 142 3.28 18.45 -0.42
N GLY A 143 1.99 18.25 -0.69
CA GLY A 143 1.19 17.20 -0.06
C GLY A 143 -0.20 17.65 0.34
N GLY A 144 -1.03 16.64 0.63
CA GLY A 144 -2.45 16.70 0.92
C GLY A 144 -3.29 16.64 -0.35
N LEU A 145 -4.49 16.08 -0.23
CA LEU A 145 -5.52 16.22 -1.26
C LEU A 145 -5.92 17.69 -1.41
N ASP A 146 -6.31 18.06 -2.63
CA ASP A 146 -6.91 19.33 -2.96
C ASP A 146 -8.28 19.16 -3.65
N LEU A 147 -8.95 20.29 -3.94
CA LEU A 147 -10.28 20.26 -4.57
C LEU A 147 -10.27 19.71 -6.00
N LYS A 148 -9.13 19.72 -6.70
CA LYS A 148 -8.98 19.14 -8.04
C LYS A 148 -8.88 17.62 -7.98
N ASP A 149 -8.26 17.09 -6.94
CA ASP A 149 -8.28 15.65 -6.66
C ASP A 149 -9.71 15.16 -6.38
N ILE A 150 -10.48 15.92 -5.60
CA ILE A 150 -11.90 15.65 -5.34
C ILE A 150 -12.73 15.75 -6.63
N GLU A 151 -12.44 16.72 -7.50
CA GLU A 151 -13.08 16.85 -8.82
C GLU A 151 -12.80 15.61 -9.68
N LEU A 152 -11.56 15.12 -9.71
CA LEU A 152 -11.20 13.87 -10.41
C LEU A 152 -11.95 12.66 -9.82
N LEU A 153 -11.97 12.50 -8.51
CA LEU A 153 -12.69 11.42 -7.83
C LEU A 153 -14.19 11.45 -8.15
N THR A 154 -14.78 12.64 -8.13
CA THR A 154 -16.19 12.85 -8.48
C THR A 154 -16.46 12.42 -9.93
N LYS A 155 -15.64 12.87 -10.89
CA LYS A 155 -15.79 12.51 -12.29
C LYS A 155 -15.53 11.03 -12.57
N ALA A 156 -14.54 10.43 -11.91
CA ALA A 156 -14.29 8.99 -12.02
C ALA A 156 -15.52 8.19 -11.58
N LYS A 157 -16.18 8.61 -10.50
CA LYS A 157 -17.43 7.99 -10.02
C LYS A 157 -18.59 8.19 -11.00
N GLU A 158 -18.78 9.41 -11.52
CA GLU A 158 -19.81 9.71 -12.54
C GLU A 158 -19.64 8.85 -13.81
N PHE A 159 -18.39 8.67 -14.27
CA PHE A 159 -18.06 7.83 -15.42
C PHE A 159 -17.94 6.33 -15.08
N LYS A 160 -18.32 5.94 -13.87
CA LYS A 160 -18.34 4.54 -13.39
C LYS A 160 -16.98 3.83 -13.48
N LYS A 161 -15.91 4.58 -13.24
CA LYS A 161 -14.54 4.06 -13.25
C LYS A 161 -14.23 3.37 -11.93
N THR A 162 -13.20 2.52 -11.96
CA THR A 162 -12.70 1.94 -10.72
C THR A 162 -11.80 2.95 -10.02
N VAL A 163 -11.98 3.09 -8.72
CA VAL A 163 -11.17 3.96 -7.86
C VAL A 163 -10.55 3.13 -6.75
N ILE A 164 -9.27 3.36 -6.47
CA ILE A 164 -8.56 2.82 -5.31
C ILE A 164 -8.03 4.00 -4.52
N GLY A 165 -8.27 4.02 -3.21
CA GLY A 165 -7.55 4.88 -2.27
C GLY A 165 -6.79 4.02 -1.26
N GLU A 166 -5.63 4.47 -0.82
CA GLU A 166 -4.79 3.74 0.11
C GLU A 166 -4.48 4.58 1.35
N TYR A 167 -3.82 3.95 2.33
CA TYR A 167 -3.37 4.56 3.56
C TYR A 167 -2.76 5.95 3.31
N ASN A 168 -2.98 6.89 4.24
CA ASN A 168 -2.41 8.23 4.18
C ASN A 168 -2.92 9.13 3.02
N VAL A 169 -3.95 8.69 2.28
CA VAL A 169 -4.62 9.51 1.25
C VAL A 169 -5.43 10.68 1.81
N MET A 170 -5.89 10.62 3.06
CA MET A 170 -6.82 11.61 3.62
C MET A 170 -6.34 12.26 4.92
N ALA A 171 -5.23 11.79 5.47
CA ALA A 171 -4.64 12.31 6.70
C ALA A 171 -4.04 13.71 6.49
N SER A 172 -3.49 14.30 7.57
CA SER A 172 -2.65 15.49 7.47
C SER A 172 -1.58 15.26 6.40
N PRO A 173 -1.37 16.19 5.46
CA PRO A 173 -1.68 17.61 5.54
C PRO A 173 -2.91 18.04 4.71
N THR A 174 -3.86 17.14 4.48
CA THR A 174 -5.12 17.39 3.77
C THR A 174 -6.06 18.29 4.59
N PRO A 175 -6.63 19.38 4.03
CA PRO A 175 -7.61 20.19 4.74
C PRO A 175 -8.87 19.40 5.11
N THR A 176 -9.43 19.62 6.31
CA THR A 176 -10.60 18.89 6.81
C THR A 176 -11.80 18.89 5.86
N VAL A 177 -12.03 20.00 5.16
CA VAL A 177 -13.11 20.12 4.15
C VAL A 177 -12.88 19.15 2.99
N VAL A 178 -11.64 19.07 2.49
CA VAL A 178 -11.25 18.17 1.40
C VAL A 178 -11.33 16.72 1.86
N ARG A 179 -10.81 16.40 3.06
CA ARG A 179 -10.94 15.08 3.68
C ARG A 179 -12.39 14.65 3.78
N SER A 180 -13.27 15.53 4.28
CA SER A 180 -14.69 15.21 4.46
C SER A 180 -15.39 14.89 3.13
N GLU A 181 -15.02 15.59 2.04
CA GLU A 181 -15.52 15.26 0.70
C GLU A 181 -14.97 13.94 0.17
N PHE A 182 -13.69 13.64 0.40
CA PHE A 182 -13.09 12.34 0.05
C PHE A 182 -13.81 11.20 0.78
N GLU A 183 -13.93 11.31 2.11
CA GLU A 183 -14.65 10.39 2.98
C GLU A 183 -16.09 10.15 2.49
N ARG A 184 -16.82 11.21 2.14
CA ARG A 184 -18.19 11.13 1.60
C ARG A 184 -18.23 10.42 0.24
N LEU A 185 -17.33 10.76 -0.68
CA LEU A 185 -17.30 10.16 -2.02
C LEU A 185 -16.89 8.69 -1.99
N MET A 186 -15.96 8.34 -1.09
CA MET A 186 -15.47 6.99 -0.83
C MET A 186 -16.31 6.26 0.23
N GLY A 187 -17.32 6.84 0.87
CA GLY A 187 -18.16 6.13 1.86
C GLY A 187 -17.37 5.51 3.03
N ILE A 188 -16.27 6.13 3.41
CA ILE A 188 -15.43 5.74 4.55
C ILE A 188 -15.32 6.92 5.51
N LYS A 189 -15.04 6.63 6.78
CA LYS A 189 -14.77 7.64 7.80
C LYS A 189 -13.52 7.29 8.56
N TRP A 190 -12.47 8.11 8.45
CA TRP A 190 -11.29 7.94 9.29
C TRP A 190 -11.63 8.32 10.73
N THR A 191 -11.19 7.47 11.67
CA THR A 191 -11.40 7.73 13.11
C THR A 191 -10.46 8.78 13.67
N GLY A 192 -9.47 9.21 12.89
CA GLY A 192 -8.35 10.02 13.36
C GLY A 192 -7.19 9.19 13.88
N TRP A 193 -7.34 7.87 14.01
CA TRP A 193 -6.30 6.97 14.52
C TRP A 193 -5.55 6.27 13.40
N ILE A 194 -4.23 6.22 13.53
CA ILE A 194 -3.34 5.30 12.85
C ILE A 194 -2.67 4.39 13.87
N ALA A 195 -2.23 3.22 13.44
CA ALA A 195 -1.47 2.32 14.30
C ALA A 195 -0.35 1.60 13.55
N ARG A 196 0.69 1.23 14.29
CA ARG A 196 1.81 0.42 13.81
C ARG A 196 2.33 -0.49 14.90
N PHE A 197 2.81 -1.66 14.51
CA PHE A 197 3.49 -2.60 15.40
C PHE A 197 5.01 -2.36 15.40
N PHE A 198 5.62 -2.56 16.56
CA PHE A 198 7.06 -2.52 16.77
C PHE A 198 7.47 -3.80 17.50
N ASP A 199 8.52 -4.46 17.02
CA ASP A 199 9.11 -5.63 17.69
C ASP A 199 9.72 -5.27 19.06
N GLU A 200 10.13 -4.02 19.23
CA GLU A 200 10.69 -3.49 20.47
C GLU A 200 10.27 -2.03 20.64
N LEU A 201 9.58 -1.72 21.75
CA LEU A 201 9.15 -0.38 22.14
C LEU A 201 10.18 0.38 22.98
N ASP A 202 11.22 -0.27 23.48
CA ASP A 202 12.29 0.41 24.21
C ASP A 202 13.09 1.31 23.25
N SER A 203 12.93 2.62 23.41
CA SER A 203 13.60 3.63 22.56
C SER A 203 15.14 3.64 22.68
N LEU A 204 15.72 2.95 23.67
CA LEU A 204 17.17 2.74 23.76
C LEU A 204 17.64 1.58 22.87
N GLN A 205 16.76 0.63 22.57
CA GLN A 205 17.05 -0.56 21.77
C GLN A 205 16.53 -0.41 20.33
N ASN A 206 15.48 0.39 20.12
CA ASN A 206 14.88 0.62 18.82
C ASN A 206 15.05 2.09 18.36
N PRO A 207 15.98 2.37 17.43
CA PRO A 207 16.20 3.71 16.89
C PRO A 207 15.07 4.18 15.96
N ASP A 208 14.19 3.28 15.50
CA ASP A 208 13.06 3.62 14.62
C ASP A 208 11.96 4.39 15.37
N ILE A 209 11.99 4.42 16.70
CA ILE A 209 11.06 5.18 17.53
C ILE A 209 11.53 6.64 17.58
N PRO A 210 10.81 7.57 16.94
CA PRO A 210 11.23 8.96 16.89
C PRO A 210 11.20 9.59 18.28
N LYS A 211 12.15 10.50 18.55
CA LYS A 211 12.21 11.25 19.81
C LYS A 211 10.89 11.95 20.15
N TRP A 212 10.24 12.56 19.15
CA TRP A 212 8.97 13.27 19.36
C TRP A 212 7.86 12.38 19.88
N MET A 213 7.83 11.10 19.47
CA MET A 213 6.81 10.15 19.91
C MET A 213 7.00 9.83 21.39
N ARG A 214 8.24 9.57 21.81
CA ARG A 214 8.59 9.36 23.22
C ARG A 214 8.29 10.58 24.08
N ASP A 215 8.71 11.76 23.63
CA ASP A 215 8.53 13.01 24.37
C ASP A 215 7.02 13.30 24.53
N GLN A 216 6.24 13.15 23.47
CA GLN A 216 4.78 13.32 23.49
C GLN A 216 4.07 12.28 24.37
N TYR A 217 4.49 11.02 24.32
CA TYR A 217 3.95 9.98 25.20
C TYR A 217 4.26 10.28 26.67
N THR A 218 5.50 10.67 26.98
CA THR A 218 5.93 11.06 28.35
C THR A 218 5.13 12.26 28.87
N LEU A 219 4.83 13.24 28.01
CA LEU A 219 4.00 14.38 28.39
C LEU A 219 2.56 13.98 28.73
N GLN A 220 2.02 12.95 28.06
CA GLN A 220 0.64 12.49 28.27
C GLN A 220 0.49 11.53 29.44
N HIS A 221 1.48 10.65 29.65
CA HIS A 221 1.42 9.55 30.62
C HIS A 221 2.39 9.70 31.80
N GLY A 222 3.24 10.73 31.81
CA GLY A 222 4.20 11.07 32.85
C GLY A 222 5.59 10.46 32.66
N GLU A 223 5.66 9.23 32.14
CA GLU A 223 6.90 8.52 31.82
C GLU A 223 6.76 7.69 30.53
N TYR A 224 7.87 7.19 30.01
CA TYR A 224 7.91 6.24 28.89
C TYR A 224 8.42 4.88 29.38
N PRO A 225 7.55 4.00 29.89
CA PRO A 225 7.96 2.72 30.46
C PRO A 225 7.87 1.57 29.44
N LEU A 226 7.58 1.87 28.17
CA LEU A 226 7.27 0.88 27.14
C LEU A 226 8.51 0.06 26.76
N LYS A 227 8.35 -1.26 26.71
CA LYS A 227 9.39 -2.25 26.36
C LYS A 227 8.77 -3.49 25.73
N GLY A 228 9.57 -4.20 24.95
CA GLY A 228 9.17 -5.40 24.23
C GLY A 228 8.23 -5.11 23.06
N PRO A 229 7.67 -6.17 22.45
CA PRO A 229 6.78 -6.03 21.31
C PRO A 229 5.46 -5.34 21.68
N GLY A 230 4.98 -4.45 20.81
CA GLY A 230 3.73 -3.75 21.04
C GLY A 230 3.27 -2.91 19.86
N MET A 231 2.08 -2.33 20.01
CA MET A 231 1.47 -1.46 19.02
C MET A 231 1.31 -0.06 19.56
N ILE A 232 1.70 0.93 18.74
CA ILE A 232 1.47 2.33 19.03
C ILE A 232 0.30 2.82 18.17
N PHE A 233 -0.65 3.47 18.83
CA PHE A 233 -1.79 4.14 18.24
C PHE A 233 -1.57 5.64 18.36
N ILE A 234 -1.77 6.37 17.27
CA ILE A 234 -1.61 7.83 17.22
C ILE A 234 -2.88 8.44 16.66
N GLU A 235 -3.47 9.36 17.42
CA GLU A 235 -4.61 10.15 17.01
C GLU A 235 -4.16 11.44 16.32
N GLU A 236 -4.97 11.97 15.41
CA GLU A 236 -4.77 13.26 14.74
C GLU A 236 -4.52 14.43 15.70
N SER A 237 -5.08 14.37 16.92
CA SER A 237 -4.86 15.39 17.97
C SER A 237 -3.45 15.33 18.59
N GLY A 238 -2.67 14.30 18.28
CA GLY A 238 -1.38 13.99 18.87
C GLY A 238 -1.46 13.11 20.11
N ARG A 239 -2.63 12.58 20.46
CA ARG A 239 -2.79 11.56 21.53
C ARG A 239 -2.10 10.26 21.11
N ILE A 240 -1.37 9.65 22.03
CA ILE A 240 -0.65 8.40 21.80
C ILE A 240 -1.06 7.37 22.84
N GLU A 241 -1.44 6.18 22.38
CA GLU A 241 -1.80 5.04 23.22
C GLU A 241 -0.99 3.82 22.81
N ALA A 242 -0.65 2.97 23.79
CA ALA A 242 0.15 1.78 23.56
C ALA A 242 -0.59 0.53 24.02
N LEU A 243 -0.56 -0.50 23.17
CA LEU A 243 -0.97 -1.86 23.49
C LEU A 243 0.28 -2.73 23.53
N LEU A 244 0.47 -3.49 24.61
CA LEU A 244 1.64 -4.37 24.79
C LEU A 244 1.29 -5.81 24.42
N HIS A 245 2.23 -6.52 23.81
CA HIS A 245 2.07 -7.93 23.49
C HIS A 245 1.93 -8.77 24.77
N GLU A 246 1.16 -9.87 24.70
CA GLU A 246 0.74 -10.75 25.80
C GLU A 246 -0.19 -10.10 26.85
N GLU A 247 -0.06 -8.80 27.13
CA GLU A 247 -0.94 -8.07 28.04
C GLU A 247 -2.25 -7.63 27.36
N ASP A 248 -2.13 -6.91 26.24
CA ASP A 248 -3.27 -6.28 25.56
C ASP A 248 -3.70 -7.04 24.31
N PHE A 249 -2.82 -7.82 23.69
CA PHE A 249 -3.13 -8.60 22.50
C PHE A 249 -2.27 -9.85 22.38
N GLY A 250 -2.85 -10.91 21.80
CA GLY A 250 -2.25 -12.25 21.81
C GLY A 250 -1.53 -12.65 20.53
N ASN A 251 -1.74 -11.96 19.41
CA ASN A 251 -1.02 -12.27 18.18
C ASN A 251 0.42 -11.74 18.26
N GLU A 252 1.39 -12.48 17.71
CA GLU A 252 2.80 -12.02 17.62
C GLU A 252 2.91 -10.70 16.84
N THR A 253 2.07 -10.53 15.81
CA THR A 253 1.93 -9.30 15.02
C THR A 253 0.47 -9.07 14.62
N PRO A 254 0.09 -7.84 14.19
CA PRO A 254 -1.20 -7.62 13.57
C PRO A 254 -1.36 -8.50 12.33
N MET A 255 -2.50 -9.17 12.20
CA MET A 255 -2.78 -10.05 11.07
C MET A 255 -3.86 -9.45 10.20
N ILE A 256 -3.69 -9.46 8.89
CA ILE A 256 -4.77 -9.29 7.93
C ILE A 256 -5.46 -10.65 7.76
N ARG A 257 -6.73 -10.69 8.14
CA ARG A 257 -7.61 -11.85 8.03
C ARG A 257 -8.57 -11.71 6.86
N THR A 258 -8.42 -12.58 5.86
CA THR A 258 -9.40 -12.75 4.79
C THR A 258 -10.37 -13.86 5.17
N GLN A 259 -11.68 -13.61 5.11
CA GLN A 259 -12.67 -14.65 5.39
C GLN A 259 -12.67 -15.72 4.29
N LEU A 260 -12.76 -17.00 4.67
CA LEU A 260 -12.85 -18.12 3.71
C LEU A 260 -14.01 -17.96 2.72
N MET A 261 -15.16 -17.50 3.22
CA MET A 261 -16.32 -17.12 2.42
C MET A 261 -16.32 -15.59 2.25
N ASN A 262 -15.37 -15.08 1.47
CA ASN A 262 -15.32 -13.67 1.14
C ASN A 262 -16.48 -13.29 0.20
N LYS A 263 -17.43 -12.49 0.69
CA LYS A 263 -18.57 -12.00 -0.12
C LYS A 263 -18.14 -11.23 -1.36
N ALA A 264 -16.98 -10.57 -1.32
CA ALA A 264 -16.42 -9.85 -2.45
C ALA A 264 -15.75 -10.77 -3.49
N GLY A 265 -15.60 -12.07 -3.19
CA GLY A 265 -15.12 -13.08 -4.14
C GLY A 265 -13.60 -13.16 -4.31
N PHE A 266 -12.82 -12.44 -3.51
CA PHE A 266 -11.35 -12.48 -3.57
C PHE A 266 -10.79 -13.77 -2.97
N LYS A 267 -9.85 -14.38 -3.70
CA LYS A 267 -9.08 -15.56 -3.26
C LYS A 267 -7.73 -15.12 -2.72
N LEU A 268 -7.67 -14.85 -1.43
CA LEU A 268 -6.45 -14.45 -0.71
C LEU A 268 -6.17 -15.45 0.42
N PRO A 269 -4.93 -15.52 0.93
CA PRO A 269 -4.64 -16.29 2.13
C PRO A 269 -5.52 -15.85 3.30
N GLU A 270 -5.89 -16.80 4.17
CA GLU A 270 -6.74 -16.52 5.32
C GLU A 270 -6.06 -15.57 6.31
N LEU A 271 -4.75 -15.72 6.51
CA LEU A 271 -3.95 -14.92 7.43
C LEU A 271 -2.65 -14.48 6.77
N VAL A 272 -2.35 -13.19 6.85
CA VAL A 272 -1.08 -12.59 6.43
C VAL A 272 -0.69 -11.53 7.48
N PRO A 273 0.51 -11.56 8.07
CA PRO A 273 0.93 -10.56 9.02
C PRO A 273 1.17 -9.21 8.32
N TYR A 274 0.90 -8.14 9.05
CA TYR A 274 1.08 -6.77 8.58
C TYR A 274 1.51 -5.87 9.75
N PRO A 275 2.82 -5.70 9.99
CA PRO A 275 3.33 -4.92 11.12
C PRO A 275 3.36 -3.40 10.85
N ASP A 276 3.19 -2.97 9.61
CA ASP A 276 3.36 -1.58 9.18
C ASP A 276 2.17 -0.68 9.51
N TRP A 277 2.25 0.60 9.13
CA TRP A 277 1.23 1.60 9.43
C TRP A 277 -0.10 1.29 8.75
N PHE A 278 -1.19 1.48 9.50
CA PHE A 278 -2.53 1.43 8.96
C PHE A 278 -3.48 2.45 9.59
N ASP A 279 -4.42 2.91 8.78
CA ASP A 279 -5.56 3.75 9.13
C ASP A 279 -6.63 2.92 9.83
N ILE A 280 -7.26 3.50 10.83
CA ILE A 280 -8.45 2.92 11.44
C ILE A 280 -9.68 3.66 10.90
N VAL A 281 -10.40 2.98 10.01
CA VAL A 281 -11.58 3.52 9.34
C VAL A 281 -12.87 2.82 9.76
N LEU A 282 -13.95 3.59 9.79
CA LEU A 282 -15.31 3.10 9.83
C LEU A 282 -15.88 3.13 8.40
N ILE A 283 -16.74 2.18 8.10
CA ILE A 283 -17.29 1.98 6.76
C ILE A 283 -18.81 2.04 6.79
N GLU A 284 -19.40 2.48 5.69
CA GLU A 284 -20.84 2.40 5.47
C GLU A 284 -21.31 0.93 5.35
N ARG A 285 -22.61 0.67 5.56
CA ARG A 285 -23.16 -0.69 5.64
C ARG A 285 -23.18 -1.44 4.30
N ASP A 286 -23.10 -0.71 3.19
CA ASP A 286 -23.12 -1.22 1.82
C ASP A 286 -21.73 -1.71 1.35
N TYR A 287 -20.69 -1.50 2.16
CA TYR A 287 -19.37 -2.05 1.88
C TYR A 287 -19.27 -3.55 2.13
N ASN A 288 -18.55 -4.22 1.25
CA ASN A 288 -18.04 -5.57 1.49
C ASN A 288 -16.59 -5.46 1.95
N VAL A 289 -16.31 -5.96 3.16
CA VAL A 289 -14.94 -6.06 3.66
C VAL A 289 -14.27 -7.27 3.01
N ILE A 290 -13.16 -7.03 2.31
CA ILE A 290 -12.33 -8.07 1.72
C ILE A 290 -11.55 -8.78 2.82
N SER A 291 -10.92 -7.98 3.70
CA SER A 291 -10.09 -8.46 4.81
C SER A 291 -10.12 -7.50 6.00
N TYR A 292 -9.88 -8.01 7.20
CA TYR A 292 -9.82 -7.24 8.45
C TYR A 292 -8.43 -7.28 9.07
N PHE A 293 -8.00 -6.22 9.74
CA PHE A 293 -6.95 -6.32 10.73
C PHE A 293 -7.48 -7.01 12.00
N ASP A 294 -6.74 -8.00 12.46
CA ASP A 294 -7.01 -8.81 13.64
C ASP A 294 -5.75 -8.89 14.49
N ILE A 295 -5.80 -8.22 15.63
CA ILE A 295 -4.73 -8.22 16.63
C ILE A 295 -4.99 -9.25 17.74
N ASN A 296 -6.17 -9.90 17.76
CA ASN A 296 -6.62 -10.77 18.84
C ASN A 296 -6.47 -10.11 20.23
N PRO A 297 -7.22 -9.02 20.52
CA PRO A 297 -7.04 -8.26 21.75
C PRO A 297 -7.53 -9.05 22.97
N SER A 298 -6.80 -8.92 24.08
CA SER A 298 -7.19 -9.41 25.41
C SER A 298 -8.36 -8.59 25.98
N VAL A 299 -8.83 -8.94 27.17
CA VAL A 299 -9.85 -8.12 27.87
C VAL A 299 -9.32 -6.71 28.14
N SER A 300 -8.04 -6.57 28.49
CA SER A 300 -7.37 -5.27 28.67
C SER A 300 -7.33 -4.50 27.35
N GLY A 301 -6.87 -5.14 26.27
CA GLY A 301 -6.81 -4.51 24.95
C GLY A 301 -8.18 -4.05 24.44
N ILE A 302 -9.24 -4.84 24.65
CA ILE A 302 -10.61 -4.45 24.30
C ILE A 302 -11.03 -3.19 25.08
N GLN A 303 -10.67 -3.09 26.36
CA GLN A 303 -10.99 -1.91 27.15
C GLN A 303 -10.20 -0.68 26.67
N LYS A 304 -8.91 -0.84 26.32
CA LYS A 304 -8.10 0.25 25.71
C LYS A 304 -8.70 0.71 24.38
N LEU A 305 -9.03 -0.22 23.48
CA LEU A 305 -9.72 0.09 22.22
C LEU A 305 -11.03 0.84 22.45
N ARG A 306 -11.84 0.39 23.42
CA ARG A 306 -13.10 1.07 23.78
C ARG A 306 -12.87 2.48 24.32
N ASN A 307 -11.83 2.69 25.13
CA ASN A 307 -11.46 4.02 25.65
C ASN A 307 -11.01 4.97 24.53
N MET A 308 -10.46 4.43 23.44
CA MET A 308 -10.14 5.18 22.21
C MET A 308 -11.35 5.35 21.28
N GLY A 309 -12.50 4.72 21.58
CA GLY A 309 -13.69 4.72 20.72
C GLY A 309 -13.55 3.81 19.49
N LEU A 310 -12.60 2.88 19.50
CA LEU A 310 -12.25 2.03 18.37
C LEU A 310 -12.95 0.67 18.43
N PRO A 311 -13.35 0.09 17.27
CA PRO A 311 -13.91 -1.25 17.22
C PRO A 311 -12.85 -2.33 17.50
N ARG A 312 -13.29 -3.58 17.70
CA ARG A 312 -12.38 -4.73 17.87
C ARG A 312 -11.68 -5.12 16.55
N PHE A 313 -12.39 -5.01 15.44
CA PHE A 313 -11.90 -5.38 14.11
C PHE A 313 -11.88 -4.13 13.24
N PHE A 314 -10.77 -3.93 12.53
CA PHE A 314 -10.60 -2.82 11.60
C PHE A 314 -10.64 -3.36 10.17
N PRO A 315 -11.31 -2.71 9.23
CA PRO A 315 -11.18 -3.09 7.83
C PRO A 315 -9.74 -2.88 7.35
N ALA A 316 -9.17 -3.86 6.66
CA ALA A 316 -7.84 -3.74 6.03
C ALA A 316 -7.95 -3.45 4.53
N ALA A 317 -8.89 -4.10 3.86
CA ALA A 317 -9.26 -3.82 2.48
C ALA A 317 -10.77 -3.95 2.33
N ILE A 318 -11.38 -2.98 1.65
CA ILE A 318 -12.83 -2.95 1.43
C ILE A 318 -13.13 -2.67 -0.04
N VAL A 319 -14.31 -3.09 -0.46
CA VAL A 319 -14.86 -2.75 -1.77
C VAL A 319 -16.32 -2.37 -1.65
N ARG A 320 -16.71 -1.36 -2.42
CA ARG A 320 -18.10 -1.02 -2.69
C ARG A 320 -18.32 -0.95 -4.18
N GLU A 321 -19.48 -1.45 -4.60
CA GLU A 321 -19.95 -1.36 -5.97
C GLU A 321 -21.21 -0.49 -6.01
N ILE A 322 -21.18 0.61 -6.76
CA ILE A 322 -22.33 1.51 -6.98
C ILE A 322 -22.54 1.67 -8.48
N GLU A 323 -23.68 1.21 -8.98
CA GLU A 323 -24.09 1.37 -10.38
C GLU A 323 -23.05 0.90 -11.43
N GLY A 324 -22.23 -0.10 -11.07
CA GLY A 324 -21.14 -0.65 -11.87
C GLY A 324 -19.77 0.00 -11.62
N ALA A 325 -19.70 1.10 -10.87
CA ALA A 325 -18.45 1.69 -10.40
C ALA A 325 -17.94 0.91 -9.19
N LYS A 326 -16.63 0.61 -9.14
CA LYS A 326 -15.99 -0.06 -8.00
C LYS A 326 -15.07 0.89 -7.26
N GLN A 327 -15.24 0.96 -5.95
CA GLN A 327 -14.43 1.77 -5.06
C GLN A 327 -13.75 0.85 -4.06
N TYR A 328 -12.44 0.85 -4.07
CA TYR A 328 -11.61 0.12 -3.11
C TYR A 328 -10.95 1.10 -2.17
N TYR A 329 -10.82 0.71 -0.92
CA TYR A 329 -9.97 1.41 0.02
C TYR A 329 -9.08 0.42 0.78
N PHE A 330 -7.78 0.69 0.79
CA PHE A 330 -6.77 -0.05 1.52
C PHE A 330 -6.37 0.77 2.73
N SER A 331 -6.52 0.20 3.91
CA SER A 331 -6.25 0.91 5.15
C SER A 331 -4.80 0.79 5.59
N GLY A 332 -4.03 -0.15 5.04
CA GLY A 332 -2.58 -0.17 5.21
C GLY A 332 -1.88 0.38 3.98
N ASP A 333 -0.64 0.79 4.19
CA ASP A 333 0.33 1.10 3.14
C ASP A 333 0.80 -0.20 2.46
N PHE A 334 0.00 -0.69 1.52
CA PHE A 334 0.24 -1.97 0.85
C PHE A 334 1.15 -1.84 -0.37
N SER A 335 1.19 -0.66 -0.98
CA SER A 335 2.04 -0.34 -2.12
C SER A 335 3.48 -0.01 -1.71
N ASP A 336 3.74 0.51 -0.50
CA ASP A 336 5.11 0.71 0.03
C ASP A 336 5.91 -0.59 -0.06
N PHE A 337 6.93 -0.56 -0.92
CA PHE A 337 7.85 -1.67 -1.04
C PHE A 337 9.28 -1.24 -1.33
N ARG A 338 10.15 -1.41 -0.33
CA ARG A 338 11.57 -1.02 -0.38
C ARG A 338 12.48 -1.97 -1.16
N TYR A 339 12.04 -3.19 -1.46
CA TYR A 339 12.91 -4.20 -2.06
C TYR A 339 12.82 -4.22 -3.58
N GLN A 340 13.93 -4.56 -4.24
CA GLN A 340 13.92 -4.82 -5.68
C GLN A 340 13.21 -6.15 -5.95
N LEU A 341 12.06 -6.09 -6.64
CA LEU A 341 11.28 -7.27 -7.06
C LEU A 341 11.92 -8.07 -8.22
N GLY A 342 13.09 -7.63 -8.69
CA GLY A 342 13.76 -8.20 -9.85
C GLY A 342 13.01 -7.94 -11.16
N SER A 343 13.31 -8.72 -12.19
CA SER A 343 12.67 -8.56 -13.51
C SER A 343 11.21 -9.01 -13.50
N ALA A 344 10.31 -8.16 -13.98
CA ALA A 344 8.91 -8.49 -14.17
C ALA A 344 8.63 -9.46 -15.35
N LYS A 345 9.67 -9.81 -16.13
CA LYS A 345 9.51 -10.54 -17.41
C LYS A 345 9.41 -12.06 -17.30
N PHE A 346 9.14 -12.60 -16.11
CA PHE A 346 9.09 -14.04 -15.87
C PHE A 346 7.71 -14.45 -15.37
N TYR A 347 6.94 -15.13 -16.22
CA TYR A 347 5.53 -15.48 -15.95
C TYR A 347 5.31 -16.24 -14.63
N GLY A 348 6.17 -17.22 -14.32
CA GLY A 348 6.04 -18.05 -13.12
C GLY A 348 6.53 -17.41 -11.82
N LEU A 349 7.06 -16.18 -11.88
CA LEU A 349 7.75 -15.54 -10.75
C LEU A 349 6.84 -15.29 -9.53
N PRO A 350 5.60 -14.79 -9.67
CA PRO A 350 4.71 -14.64 -8.53
C PRO A 350 4.38 -15.98 -7.87
N PHE A 351 4.14 -17.04 -8.66
CA PHE A 351 3.87 -18.37 -8.12
C PHE A 351 5.06 -18.92 -7.33
N PHE A 352 6.28 -18.77 -7.87
CA PHE A 352 7.52 -19.20 -7.22
C PHE A 352 7.76 -18.45 -5.91
N TRP A 353 7.66 -17.12 -5.92
CA TRP A 353 7.91 -16.31 -4.72
C TRP A 353 6.86 -16.51 -3.63
N ARG A 354 5.60 -16.74 -3.98
CA ARG A 354 4.57 -17.14 -2.99
C ARG A 354 4.90 -18.47 -2.30
N GLY A 355 5.58 -19.39 -2.98
CA GLY A 355 6.03 -20.65 -2.40
C GLY A 355 7.25 -20.51 -1.48
N ILE A 356 8.13 -19.54 -1.74
CA ILE A 356 9.35 -19.31 -0.95
C ILE A 356 9.08 -18.42 0.25
N TYR A 357 8.40 -17.29 0.03
CA TYR A 357 8.08 -16.37 1.10
C TYR A 357 6.86 -16.90 1.83
N LEU A 358 7.11 -17.54 2.97
CA LEU A 358 6.07 -18.03 3.85
C LEU A 358 5.12 -16.88 4.22
N ALA A 359 3.82 -17.10 4.02
CA ALA A 359 2.80 -16.09 4.27
C ALA A 359 2.72 -15.65 5.74
N ASN A 360 3.35 -16.36 6.67
CA ASN A 360 3.38 -16.03 8.11
C ASN A 360 4.67 -15.32 8.56
N ASN A 361 5.68 -15.15 7.69
CA ASN A 361 6.91 -14.47 8.07
C ASN A 361 6.75 -12.95 7.94
N TYR A 362 6.52 -12.28 9.08
CA TYR A 362 6.30 -10.84 9.14
C TYR A 362 7.58 -10.01 9.04
N THR A 363 8.74 -10.61 9.29
CA THR A 363 10.05 -9.92 9.19
C THR A 363 10.45 -9.62 7.75
N ASP A 364 9.77 -10.22 6.77
CA ASP A 364 10.05 -10.04 5.36
C ASP A 364 8.85 -9.42 4.63
N ARG A 365 8.94 -8.11 4.34
CA ARG A 365 7.90 -7.38 3.58
C ARG A 365 7.58 -8.03 2.22
N ARG A 366 8.52 -8.78 1.63
CA ARG A 366 8.29 -9.54 0.38
C ARG A 366 7.18 -10.57 0.56
N GLY A 367 7.05 -11.16 1.75
CA GLY A 367 5.97 -12.08 2.10
C GLY A 367 4.60 -11.44 1.94
N PHE A 368 4.39 -10.24 2.49
CA PHE A 368 3.14 -9.49 2.34
C PHE A 368 2.84 -9.17 0.87
N TYR A 369 3.82 -8.63 0.14
CA TYR A 369 3.66 -8.27 -1.27
C TYR A 369 3.18 -9.47 -2.11
N TRP A 370 3.90 -10.60 -2.06
CA TRP A 370 3.59 -11.75 -2.91
C TRP A 370 2.33 -12.49 -2.48
N ASN A 371 2.05 -12.56 -1.17
CA ASN A 371 0.94 -13.37 -0.66
C ASN A 371 -0.38 -12.61 -0.57
N TYR A 372 -0.36 -11.29 -0.42
CA TYR A 372 -1.56 -10.48 -0.24
C TYR A 372 -1.72 -9.38 -1.30
N TYR A 373 -0.81 -8.41 -1.38
CA TYR A 373 -0.97 -7.24 -2.25
C TYR A 373 -1.01 -7.61 -3.74
N TYR A 374 -0.04 -8.39 -4.23
CA TYR A 374 -0.01 -8.85 -5.62
C TYR A 374 -1.30 -9.60 -6.02
N PRO A 375 -1.75 -10.65 -5.31
CA PRO A 375 -2.97 -11.35 -5.70
C PRO A 375 -4.25 -10.53 -5.52
N LEU A 376 -4.29 -9.56 -4.59
CA LEU A 376 -5.40 -8.61 -4.46
C LEU A 376 -5.48 -7.72 -5.71
N MET A 377 -4.38 -7.05 -6.06
CA MET A 377 -4.31 -6.15 -7.21
C MET A 377 -4.48 -6.88 -8.54
N ASP A 378 -3.97 -8.11 -8.67
CA ASP A 378 -4.19 -8.98 -9.84
C ASP A 378 -5.67 -9.27 -10.08
N GLN A 379 -6.40 -9.61 -9.01
CA GLN A 379 -7.84 -9.83 -9.09
C GLN A 379 -8.61 -8.55 -9.40
N ILE A 380 -8.20 -7.40 -8.85
CA ILE A 380 -8.82 -6.09 -9.15
C ILE A 380 -8.62 -5.75 -10.64
N ILE A 381 -7.39 -5.84 -11.16
CA ILE A 381 -7.10 -5.52 -12.57
C ILE A 381 -7.84 -6.47 -13.52
N GLU A 382 -7.87 -7.77 -13.22
CA GLU A 382 -8.65 -8.72 -14.01
C GLU A 382 -10.16 -8.46 -13.94
N GLN A 383 -10.66 -7.92 -12.83
CA GLN A 383 -12.06 -7.52 -12.71
C GLN A 383 -12.36 -6.27 -13.55
N ILE A 384 -11.53 -5.23 -13.47
CA ILE A 384 -11.67 -4.01 -14.30
C ILE A 384 -11.70 -4.38 -15.79
N LYS A 385 -10.84 -5.31 -16.20
CA LYS A 385 -10.78 -5.79 -17.58
C LYS A 385 -12.03 -6.54 -18.03
N LYS A 386 -12.68 -7.29 -17.14
CA LYS A 386 -13.93 -8.01 -17.45
C LYS A 386 -15.12 -7.06 -17.54
N ASP A 387 -15.09 -5.99 -16.76
CA ASP A 387 -16.17 -4.99 -16.72
C ASP A 387 -16.04 -3.97 -17.86
N LYS A 388 -14.91 -3.96 -18.58
CA LYS A 388 -14.68 -3.12 -19.75
C LYS A 388 -15.57 -3.59 -20.92
N PRO A 389 -16.40 -2.70 -21.50
CA PRO A 389 -17.34 -3.06 -22.58
C PRO A 389 -16.68 -3.45 -23.89
#